data_AF-A0A929UDY7-F1
#
_entry.id   AF-A0A929UDY7-F1
#
_cell.length_a   1.000
_cell.length_b   1.000
_cell.length_c   1.000
_cell.angle_alpha   90.00
_cell.angle_beta   90.00
_cell.angle_gamma   90.00
#
_symmetry.space_group_name_H-M   'P 1'
#
loop_
_entity.id
_entity.type
_entity.pdbx_description
1 polymer ?
#
loop_
_entity_poly.entity_id
_entity_poly.type
_entity_poly.pdbx_seq_one_letter_code
_entity_poly.pdbx_strand_id
1 'polypeptide(L)'
;MMASSYLTLYKIIILYLLDRAEIPLSSSQVMRFLLDREYTTFVTFQDALSQLTEQGLVKGEQDTHRTFLLLTPEGKESLTFFLDRLNPEIREQADAY
;
A
#
# COMPACT_ATOMS: atom_id res chain seq x y z
N MET A 1 9.72 18.12 -11.94
CA MET A 1 9.26 17.62 -10.62
C MET A 1 7.89 16.98 -10.80
N MET A 2 7.83 15.66 -11.08
CA MET A 2 6.58 14.89 -11.22
C MET A 2 6.49 13.73 -10.20
N ALA A 3 7.47 13.58 -9.30
CA ALA A 3 7.57 12.40 -8.42
C ALA A 3 6.54 12.38 -7.28
N SER A 4 5.99 13.53 -6.86
CA SER A 4 5.15 13.65 -5.66
C SER A 4 3.73 13.08 -5.84
N SER A 5 3.13 13.23 -7.03
CA SER A 5 1.77 12.75 -7.32
C SER A 5 1.71 11.22 -7.36
N TYR A 6 2.66 10.58 -8.04
CA TYR A 6 2.75 9.12 -8.15
C TYR A 6 3.06 8.46 -6.80
N LEU A 7 3.97 9.04 -6.01
CA LEU A 7 4.26 8.51 -4.66
C LEU A 7 3.01 8.51 -3.77
N THR A 8 2.19 9.56 -3.89
CA THR A 8 0.92 9.65 -3.16
C THR A 8 -0.06 8.57 -3.61
N LEU A 9 -0.17 8.33 -4.91
CA LEU A 9 -1.00 7.24 -5.45
C LEU A 9 -0.56 5.87 -4.92
N TYR A 10 0.73 5.55 -4.92
CA TYR A 10 1.21 4.25 -4.42
C TYR A 10 0.92 4.04 -2.94
N LYS A 11 1.04 5.10 -2.13
CA LYS A 11 0.66 5.04 -0.72
C LYS A 11 -0.83 4.70 -0.54
N ILE A 12 -1.69 5.31 -1.35
CA ILE A 12 -3.13 5.03 -1.32
C ILE A 12 -3.41 3.59 -1.76
N ILE A 13 -2.72 3.08 -2.79
CA ILE A 13 -2.86 1.68 -3.23
C ILE A 13 -2.45 0.71 -2.13
N ILE A 14 -1.33 0.95 -1.44
CA ILE A 14 -0.88 0.11 -0.32
C ILE A 14 -1.92 0.10 0.79
N LEU A 15 -2.42 1.27 1.21
CA LEU A 15 -3.44 1.37 2.26
C LEU A 15 -4.72 0.63 1.85
N TYR A 16 -5.17 0.79 0.60
CA TYR A 16 -6.36 0.13 0.08
C TYR A 16 -6.20 -1.40 0.05
N LEU A 17 -5.07 -1.89 -0.46
CA LEU A 17 -4.82 -3.32 -0.53
C LEU A 17 -4.82 -3.97 0.87
N LEU A 18 -4.24 -3.28 1.87
CA LEU A 18 -4.24 -3.76 3.25
C LEU A 18 -5.63 -3.69 3.92
N ASP A 19 -6.48 -2.73 3.55
CA ASP A 19 -7.85 -2.65 4.08
C ASP A 19 -8.78 -3.72 3.51
N ARG A 20 -8.56 -4.12 2.25
CA ARG A 20 -9.40 -5.10 1.54
C ARG A 20 -8.96 -6.54 1.76
N ALA A 21 -7.68 -6.76 2.06
CA ALA A 21 -7.16 -8.10 2.29
C ALA A 21 -7.83 -8.76 3.50
N GLU A 22 -8.46 -9.91 3.27
CA GLU A 22 -9.05 -10.73 4.34
C GLU A 22 -7.97 -11.43 5.20
N ILE A 23 -6.75 -11.55 4.68
CA ILE A 23 -5.60 -12.17 5.33
C ILE A 23 -4.40 -11.21 5.40
N PRO A 24 -3.52 -11.32 6.41
CA PRO A 24 -2.32 -10.50 6.48
C PRO A 24 -1.44 -10.64 5.23
N LEU A 25 -1.15 -9.53 4.57
CA LEU A 25 -0.28 -9.50 3.40
C LEU A 25 1.18 -9.29 3.82
N SER A 26 2.07 -10.08 3.25
CA SER A 26 3.51 -9.82 3.37
C SER A 26 3.92 -8.62 2.52
N SER A 27 4.97 -7.92 2.94
CA SER A 27 5.57 -6.82 2.18
C SER A 27 5.91 -7.23 0.73
N SER A 28 6.35 -8.47 0.52
CA SER A 28 6.62 -9.03 -0.81
C SER A 28 5.37 -9.24 -1.67
N GLN A 29 4.21 -9.57 -1.08
CA GLN A 29 2.94 -9.68 -1.80
C GLN A 29 2.45 -8.31 -2.25
N VAL A 30 2.46 -7.32 -1.35
CA VAL A 30 2.10 -5.93 -1.67
C VAL A 30 3.02 -5.36 -2.75
N MET A 31 4.32 -5.61 -2.63
CA MET A 31 5.30 -5.23 -3.65
C MET A 31 4.99 -5.86 -5.00
N ARG A 32 4.71 -7.16 -5.02
CA ARG A 32 4.39 -7.89 -6.25
C ARG A 32 3.15 -7.32 -6.93
N PHE A 33 2.09 -7.04 -6.18
CA PHE A 33 0.88 -6.41 -6.72
C PHE A 33 1.17 -5.09 -7.45
N LEU A 34 2.06 -4.26 -6.90
CA LEU A 34 2.43 -2.98 -7.48
C LEU A 34 3.42 -3.11 -8.65
N LEU A 35 4.32 -4.09 -8.63
CA LEU A 35 5.34 -4.31 -9.67
C LEU A 35 4.79 -5.05 -10.89
N ASP A 36 3.94 -6.06 -10.68
CA ASP A 36 3.41 -6.93 -11.76
C ASP A 36 2.58 -6.15 -12.78
N ARG A 37 2.11 -4.95 -12.42
CA ARG A 37 1.30 -4.09 -13.29
C ARG A 37 2.07 -2.86 -13.80
N GLU A 38 3.40 -2.88 -13.67
CA GLU A 38 4.32 -1.79 -14.04
C GLU A 38 3.93 -0.44 -13.40
N TYR A 39 3.15 -0.46 -12.32
CA TYR A 39 2.71 0.76 -11.67
C TYR A 39 3.87 1.47 -11.01
N THR A 40 4.92 0.77 -10.59
CA THR A 40 6.01 1.40 -9.83
C THR A 40 7.34 0.66 -9.97
N THR A 41 8.36 1.18 -9.29
CA THR A 41 9.68 0.52 -9.15
C THR A 41 9.89 0.06 -7.71
N PHE A 42 10.83 -0.86 -7.50
CA PHE A 42 11.19 -1.32 -6.15
C PHE A 42 11.54 -0.15 -5.21
N VAL A 43 12.31 0.82 -5.70
CA VAL A 43 12.73 1.99 -4.90
C VAL A 43 11.53 2.81 -4.48
N THR A 44 10.63 3.10 -5.41
CA THR A 44 9.44 3.90 -5.12
C THR A 44 8.46 3.18 -4.18
N PHE A 45 8.35 1.85 -4.27
CA PHE A 45 7.62 1.06 -3.29
C PHE A 45 8.24 1.16 -1.89
N GLN A 46 9.56 1.03 -1.77
CA GLN A 46 10.25 1.16 -0.49
C GLN A 46 10.05 2.55 0.12
N ASP A 47 10.17 3.62 -0.68
CA ASP A 47 9.93 4.99 -0.22
C ASP A 47 8.49 5.20 0.26
N ALA A 48 7.50 4.67 -0.48
CA ALA A 48 6.10 4.75 -0.10
C ALA A 48 5.84 4.03 1.23
N LEU A 49 6.35 2.80 1.36
CA LEU A 49 6.19 1.99 2.56
C LEU A 49 6.90 2.59 3.78
N SER A 50 8.12 3.15 3.59
CA SER A 50 8.84 3.84 4.67
C SER A 50 8.04 5.01 5.20
N GLN A 51 7.54 5.88 4.32
CA GLN A 51 6.72 7.03 4.72
C GLN A 51 5.43 6.62 5.43
N LEU A 52 4.74 5.57 4.96
CA LEU A 52 3.54 5.06 5.62
C LEU A 52 3.84 4.52 7.02
N THR A 53 5.00 3.88 7.19
CA THR A 53 5.44 3.34 8.48
C THR A 53 5.87 4.45 9.44
N GLU A 54 6.65 5.41 8.96
CA GLU A 54 7.06 6.61 9.70
C GLU A 54 5.86 7.47 10.16
N GLN A 55 4.81 7.52 9.34
CA GLN A 55 3.55 8.21 9.66
C GLN A 55 2.64 7.40 10.58
N GLY A 56 2.98 6.14 10.89
CA GLY A 56 2.15 5.26 11.72
C GLY A 56 0.87 4.80 11.04
N LEU A 57 0.78 4.88 9.70
CA LEU A 57 -0.39 4.45 8.93
C LEU A 57 -0.35 2.96 8.59
N VAL A 58 0.85 2.40 8.54
CA VAL A 58 1.09 0.96 8.34
C VAL A 58 2.09 0.51 9.38
N LYS A 59 1.90 -0.70 9.92
CA LYS A 59 2.84 -1.35 10.84
C LYS A 59 3.39 -2.61 10.18
N GLY A 60 4.71 -2.76 10.23
CA GLY A 60 5.38 -4.02 9.89
C GLY A 60 5.45 -4.94 11.12
N GLU A 61 5.01 -6.19 10.98
CA GLU A 61 5.23 -7.24 11.96
C GLU A 61 6.14 -8.32 11.35
N GLN A 62 7.27 -8.57 12.02
CA GLN A 62 8.21 -9.61 11.60
C GLN A 62 7.78 -10.95 12.17
N ASP A 63 7.50 -11.89 11.27
CA ASP A 63 7.70 -13.31 11.55
C ASP A 63 9.13 -13.69 11.10
N THR A 64 9.65 -14.80 11.64
CA THR A 64 11.03 -15.32 11.53
C THR A 64 11.59 -15.32 10.10
N HIS A 65 10.73 -15.29 9.07
CA HIS A 65 11.13 -15.27 7.66
C HIS A 65 10.42 -14.19 6.81
N ARG A 66 9.45 -13.44 7.35
CA ARG A 66 8.59 -12.54 6.54
C ARG A 66 8.11 -11.34 7.35
N THR A 67 8.10 -10.17 6.71
CA THR A 67 7.43 -8.98 7.24
C THR A 67 6.00 -8.94 6.72
N PHE A 68 5.03 -9.06 7.61
CA PHE A 68 3.61 -8.80 7.35
C PHE A 68 3.32 -7.31 7.57
N LEU A 69 2.41 -6.78 6.76
CA LEU A 69 1.96 -5.39 6.85
C LEU A 69 0.55 -5.36 7.40
N LEU A 70 0.33 -4.50 8.39
CA LEU A 70 -0.96 -4.28 9.01
C LEU A 70 -1.36 -2.82 8.84
N LEU A 71 -2.60 -2.60 8.42
CA LEU A 71 -3.21 -1.27 8.40
C LEU A 71 -3.53 -0.84 9.83
N THR A 72 -3.10 0.36 10.23
CA THR A 72 -3.45 0.92 11.54
C THR A 72 -4.82 1.59 11.49
N PRO A 73 -5.47 1.85 12.65
CA PRO A 73 -6.70 2.64 12.68
C PRO A 73 -6.55 4.01 12.01
N GLU A 74 -5.41 4.69 12.24
CA GLU A 74 -5.08 5.98 11.65
C GLU A 74 -4.87 5.86 10.12
N GLY A 75 -4.27 4.77 9.67
CA GLY A 75 -4.14 4.43 8.25
C GLY A 75 -5.49 4.24 7.57
N LYS A 76 -6.41 3.55 8.24
CA LYS A 76 -7.78 3.34 7.74
C LYS A 76 -8.56 4.64 7.66
N GLU A 77 -8.49 5.47 8.71
CA GLU A 77 -9.10 6.80 8.69
C GLU A 77 -8.52 7.65 7.56
N SER A 78 -7.19 7.68 7.42
CA SER A 78 -6.50 8.39 6.35
C SER A 78 -6.95 7.93 4.96
N LEU A 79 -7.13 6.61 4.76
CA LEU A 79 -7.59 6.05 3.50
C LEU A 79 -8.95 6.62 3.08
N THR A 80 -9.87 6.85 4.03
CA THR A 80 -11.21 7.39 3.70
C THR A 80 -11.15 8.76 3.03
N PHE A 81 -10.17 9.61 3.39
CA PHE A 81 -10.00 10.94 2.78
C PHE A 81 -9.42 10.90 1.35
N PHE A 82 -8.75 9.81 0.98
CA PHE A 82 -8.03 9.70 -0.29
C PHE A 82 -8.63 8.67 -1.24
N LEU A 83 -9.66 7.94 -0.82
CA LEU A 83 -10.30 6.88 -1.59
C LEU A 83 -10.81 7.36 -2.96
N ASP A 84 -11.26 8.61 -3.04
CA ASP A 84 -11.74 9.23 -4.28
C ASP A 84 -10.63 9.47 -5.32
N ARG A 85 -9.35 9.44 -4.89
CA ARG A 85 -8.19 9.59 -5.78
C ARG A 85 -7.77 8.27 -6.44
N LEU A 86 -8.35 7.16 -6.00
CA LEU A 86 -8.09 5.82 -6.54
C LEU A 86 -8.97 5.58 -7.76
N ASN A 87 -8.35 5.31 -8.91
CA ASN A 87 -9.08 4.92 -10.12
C ASN A 87 -9.89 3.64 -9.85
N PRO A 88 -11.19 3.58 -10.24
CA PRO A 88 -12.00 2.36 -10.19
C PRO A 88 -11.28 1.07 -10.62
N GLU A 89 -10.47 1.11 -11.69
CA GLU A 89 -9.75 -0.06 -12.20
C GLU A 89 -8.79 -0.66 -11.17
N ILE A 90 -8.06 0.20 -10.44
CA ILE A 90 -7.10 -0.26 -9.42
C ILE A 90 -7.85 -0.82 -8.21
N ARG A 91 -9.03 -0.27 -7.88
CA ARG A 91 -9.89 -0.79 -6.81
C ARG A 91 -10.39 -2.19 -7.14
N GLU A 92 -10.90 -2.39 -8.34
CA GLU A 92 -11.37 -3.71 -8.81
C GLU A 92 -10.23 -4.74 -8.77
N GLN A 93 -9.04 -4.36 -9.21
CA GLN A 93 -7.88 -5.22 -9.17
C GLN A 93 -7.40 -5.58 -7.76
N ALA A 94 -7.47 -4.64 -6.82
CA ALA A 94 -7.12 -4.88 -5.41
C ALA A 94 -8.19 -5.71 -4.69
N ASP A 95 -9.46 -5.54 -5.04
CA ASP A 95 -10.57 -6.34 -4.51
C ASP A 95 -10.52 -7.79 -5.00
N ALA A 96 -9.89 -8.05 -6.16
CA ALA A 96 -9.73 -9.38 -6.74
C ALA A 96 -8.42 -10.10 -6.37
N TYR A 97 -7.59 -9.49 -5.52
CA TYR A 97 -6.26 -10.01 -5.14
C TYR A 97 -6.32 -10.85 -3.86
#